data_AF-A0A7S2FZN7-F1
#
_entry.id   AF-A0A7S2FZN7-F1
#
_cell.length_a   1.000
_cell.length_b   1.000
_cell.length_c   1.000
_cell.angle_alpha   90.00
_cell.angle_beta   90.00
_cell.angle_gamma   90.00
#
_symmetry.space_group_name_H-M   'P 1'
#
loop_
_entity.id
_entity.type
_entity.pdbx_description
1 polymer ?
#
loop_
_entity_poly.entity_id
_entity_poly.type
_entity_poly.pdbx_seq_one_letter_code
_entity_poly.pdbx_strand_id
1 'polypeptide(L)'
;RDLVFQRGNYLEFLMHPERIPEKTADLESKEELSQLRALIPISQTDGQLVTTMESAIRLMEEQCRKDTQELYELEGHSLDEGDVPDALKVWLANTEKSMLGPNGFRDQSRRKLRSQIQRLELLIAKEPVPPNPKWLGAPEGCILSVKAQCHIDTSKSLGNIMGGFHRKKEEWNNIREEHEEKLRPEMGKPDSKSKLDKICAKEAARCREVKEMIRSVRSNLYQCYGRHSRQFVVLLKTQVNTVMRILDTMVLTDDLGHLPNDDRSEKKRKSLKRLKKADRVKARAHARAKAQGVIEEEGDDQEEGSLATGENSVAGGDLDEMASNAGDDSVGGESNRTPLRPKAGHYMMPDGRHMVKRDWPCLPEEEMEVLLSKYGITIDSSSSSSSSG
;
A
#
# COMPACT_ATOMS: atom_id res chain seq x y z
N ARG A 1 -17.44 5.97 24.42
CA ARG A 1 -16.38 5.20 25.09
C ARG A 1 -16.39 3.78 24.55
N ASP A 2 -15.22 3.24 24.25
CA ASP A 2 -15.08 1.87 23.76
C ASP A 2 -15.53 0.88 24.85
N LEU A 3 -16.21 -0.20 24.45
CA LEU A 3 -16.70 -1.24 25.37
C LEU A 3 -15.53 -1.94 26.06
N VAL A 4 -14.41 -2.07 25.35
CA VAL A 4 -13.17 -2.65 25.89
C VAL A 4 -12.64 -1.80 27.04
N PHE A 5 -12.65 -0.46 26.89
CA PHE A 5 -12.27 0.48 27.94
C PHE A 5 -13.19 0.36 29.17
N GLN A 6 -14.51 0.36 28.95
CA GLN A 6 -15.48 0.21 30.05
C GLN A 6 -15.28 -1.10 30.81
N ARG A 7 -15.06 -2.21 30.09
CA ARG A 7 -14.82 -3.51 30.69
C ARG A 7 -13.47 -3.60 31.41
N GLY A 8 -12.43 -2.98 30.85
CA GLY A 8 -11.12 -2.86 31.49
C GLY A 8 -11.18 -2.06 32.79
N ASN A 9 -11.95 -0.97 32.80
CA ASN A 9 -12.17 -0.14 33.98
C ASN A 9 -13.02 -0.86 35.04
N TYR A 10 -14.10 -1.55 34.63
CA TYR A 10 -14.95 -2.36 35.51
C TYR A 10 -14.14 -3.44 36.24
N LEU A 11 -13.21 -4.10 35.55
CA LEU A 11 -12.33 -5.12 36.13
C LEU A 11 -11.13 -4.55 36.90
N GLU A 12 -10.98 -3.21 36.93
CA GLU A 12 -9.81 -2.48 37.41
C GLU A 12 -8.52 -3.11 36.85
N PHE A 13 -8.49 -3.28 35.53
CA PHE A 13 -7.41 -3.96 34.83
C PHE A 13 -6.60 -3.02 33.93
N LEU A 14 -7.02 -1.77 33.78
CA LEU A 14 -6.25 -0.74 33.08
C LEU A 14 -5.23 -0.13 34.04
N MET A 15 -3.96 -0.04 33.65
CA MET A 15 -2.92 0.57 34.50
C MET A 15 -3.01 2.10 34.51
N HIS A 16 -3.36 2.68 33.37
CA HIS A 16 -3.36 4.13 33.14
C HIS A 16 -4.60 4.55 32.34
N PRO A 17 -5.82 4.46 32.92
CA PRO A 17 -7.06 4.81 32.22
C PRO A 17 -7.06 6.26 31.71
N GLU A 18 -6.31 7.16 32.35
CA GLU A 18 -6.16 8.57 31.97
C GLU A 18 -5.43 8.81 30.64
N ARG A 19 -4.66 7.84 30.16
CA ARG A 19 -3.92 7.97 28.89
C ARG A 19 -4.79 7.71 27.66
N ILE A 20 -5.91 7.03 27.84
CA ILE A 20 -6.79 6.63 26.76
C ILE A 20 -7.81 7.76 26.54
N PRO A 21 -7.78 8.45 25.39
CA PRO A 21 -8.62 9.62 25.17
C PRO A 21 -10.11 9.28 25.24
N GLU A 22 -10.86 10.00 26.08
CA GLU A 22 -12.29 9.72 26.29
C GLU A 22 -13.16 10.04 25.06
N LYS A 23 -12.70 10.97 24.21
CA LYS A 23 -13.36 11.34 22.96
C LYS A 23 -12.87 10.42 21.85
N THR A 24 -13.75 9.53 21.41
CA THR A 24 -13.67 9.00 20.04
C THR A 24 -13.53 10.21 19.13
N ALA A 25 -12.49 10.24 18.28
CA ALA A 25 -12.37 11.27 17.26
C ALA A 25 -13.74 11.52 16.64
N ASP A 26 -14.13 12.78 16.45
CA ASP A 26 -15.35 13.17 15.75
C ASP A 26 -15.27 12.65 14.30
N LEU A 27 -15.49 11.35 14.14
CA LEU A 27 -15.68 10.66 12.87
C LEU A 27 -17.10 11.04 12.46
N GLU A 28 -17.18 11.73 11.34
CA GLU A 28 -18.37 12.43 10.87
C GLU A 28 -19.61 11.51 10.73
N SER A 29 -20.77 12.16 10.87
CA SER A 29 -22.15 11.66 10.88
C SER A 29 -22.51 10.62 11.98
N LYS A 30 -23.24 11.09 13.00
CA LYS A 30 -23.89 10.23 14.01
C LYS A 30 -24.85 9.20 13.38
N GLU A 31 -25.32 9.43 12.16
CA GLU A 31 -26.25 8.56 11.44
C GLU A 31 -25.60 7.26 10.96
N GLU A 32 -24.41 7.31 10.34
CA GLU A 32 -23.72 6.12 9.85
C GLU A 32 -23.27 5.20 11.00
N LEU A 33 -22.79 5.79 12.09
CA LEU A 33 -22.43 5.04 13.31
C LEU A 33 -23.66 4.41 13.98
N SER A 34 -24.83 5.04 13.90
CA SER A 34 -26.08 4.48 14.44
C SER A 34 -26.59 3.30 13.63
N GLN A 35 -26.45 3.35 12.30
CA GLN A 35 -26.80 2.23 11.41
C GLN A 35 -25.86 1.04 11.60
N LEU A 36 -24.55 1.27 11.74
CA LEU A 36 -23.58 0.20 12.01
C LEU A 36 -23.76 -0.40 13.41
N ARG A 37 -24.11 0.40 14.41
CA ARG A 37 -24.37 -0.08 15.78
C ARG A 37 -25.62 -0.95 15.88
N ALA A 38 -26.60 -0.77 14.99
CA ALA A 38 -27.78 -1.63 14.89
C ALA A 38 -27.48 -3.03 14.30
N LEU A 39 -26.38 -3.17 13.55
CA LEU A 39 -25.98 -4.43 12.90
C LEU A 39 -25.13 -5.34 13.79
N ILE A 40 -24.58 -4.84 14.88
CA ILE A 40 -23.81 -5.65 15.83
C ILE A 40 -24.73 -5.98 17.01
N PRO A 41 -25.10 -7.26 17.24
CA PRO A 41 -25.86 -7.68 18.40
C PRO A 41 -24.94 -7.66 19.63
N ILE A 42 -24.59 -6.45 20.08
CA ILE A 42 -23.89 -6.25 21.34
C ILE A 42 -24.95 -6.27 22.43
N SER A 43 -24.81 -7.20 23.38
CA SER A 43 -25.63 -7.24 24.59
C SER A 43 -25.71 -5.83 25.20
N GLN A 44 -26.90 -5.24 25.22
CA GLN A 44 -27.13 -3.87 25.74
C GLN A 44 -26.75 -3.71 27.22
N THR A 45 -26.42 -4.80 27.92
CA THR A 45 -26.07 -4.84 29.35
C THR A 45 -24.72 -4.21 29.68
N ASP A 46 -23.75 -4.21 28.76
CA ASP A 46 -22.38 -3.81 29.09
C ASP A 46 -22.19 -2.28 29.14
N GLY A 47 -23.12 -1.51 28.56
CA GLY A 47 -23.03 -0.05 28.46
C GLY A 47 -23.32 0.72 29.75
N GLN A 48 -23.80 0.05 30.81
CA GLN A 48 -24.17 0.66 32.10
C GLN A 48 -23.19 0.39 33.25
N LEU A 49 -22.04 -0.24 32.97
CA LEU A 49 -21.01 -0.52 33.98
C LEU A 49 -20.27 0.78 34.36
N VAL A 50 -20.88 1.58 35.25
CA VAL A 50 -20.32 2.83 35.77
C VAL A 50 -19.40 2.60 36.98
N THR A 51 -19.64 1.50 37.71
CA THR A 51 -18.95 1.16 38.95
C THR A 51 -17.89 0.08 38.71
N THR A 52 -16.99 -0.18 39.68
CA THR A 52 -16.02 -1.29 39.57
C THR A 52 -16.65 -2.60 40.03
N MET A 53 -16.13 -3.74 39.56
CA MET A 53 -16.62 -5.07 39.96
C MET A 53 -16.57 -5.25 41.48
N GLU A 54 -15.56 -4.71 42.15
CA GLU A 54 -15.45 -4.75 43.61
C GLU A 54 -16.56 -3.94 44.28
N SER A 55 -16.82 -2.72 43.81
CA SER A 55 -17.92 -1.91 44.33
C SER A 55 -19.30 -2.51 44.06
N ALA A 56 -19.48 -3.19 42.92
CA ALA A 56 -20.72 -3.89 42.60
C ALA A 56 -20.96 -5.07 43.54
N ILE A 57 -19.91 -5.83 43.87
CA ILE A 57 -19.98 -6.91 44.86
C ILE A 57 -20.29 -6.35 46.24
N ARG A 58 -19.58 -5.31 46.70
CA ARG A 58 -19.86 -4.68 48.00
C ARG A 58 -21.29 -4.18 48.11
N LEU A 59 -21.82 -3.55 47.06
CA LEU A 59 -23.20 -3.09 47.02
C LEU A 59 -24.19 -4.27 47.08
N MET A 60 -23.91 -5.37 46.38
CA MET A 60 -24.70 -6.60 46.47
C MET A 60 -24.64 -7.17 47.89
N GLU A 61 -23.47 -7.22 48.53
CA GLU A 61 -23.32 -7.72 49.90
C GLU A 61 -24.06 -6.85 50.91
N GLU A 62 -23.98 -5.52 50.80
CA GLU A 62 -24.74 -4.57 51.61
C GLU A 62 -26.24 -4.74 51.42
N GLN A 63 -26.71 -4.93 50.18
CA GLN A 63 -28.11 -5.17 49.90
C GLN A 63 -28.59 -6.49 50.52
N CYS A 64 -27.83 -7.58 50.35
CA CYS A 64 -28.17 -8.86 50.97
C CYS A 64 -28.25 -8.77 52.50
N ARG A 65 -27.37 -7.99 53.14
CA ARG A 65 -27.42 -7.75 54.59
C ARG A 65 -28.68 -7.02 55.00
N LYS A 66 -29.05 -5.94 54.29
CA LYS A 66 -30.29 -5.18 54.54
C LYS A 66 -31.53 -6.03 54.34
N ASP A 67 -31.62 -6.73 53.21
CA ASP A 67 -32.76 -7.61 52.89
C ASP A 67 -32.92 -8.69 53.98
N THR A 68 -31.80 -9.23 54.48
CA THR A 68 -31.84 -10.22 55.57
C THR A 68 -32.28 -9.60 56.89
N GLN A 69 -31.81 -8.40 57.23
CA GLN A 69 -32.25 -7.69 58.44
C GLN A 69 -33.75 -7.39 58.38
N GLU A 70 -34.25 -6.87 57.26
CA GLU A 70 -35.67 -6.60 57.04
C GLU A 70 -36.52 -7.88 57.18
N LEU A 71 -36.06 -9.01 56.63
CA LEU A 71 -36.76 -10.30 56.77
C LEU A 71 -36.83 -10.76 58.24
N TYR A 72 -35.75 -10.63 59.01
CA TYR A 72 -35.73 -11.04 60.41
C TYR A 72 -36.59 -10.11 61.30
N GLU A 73 -36.57 -8.81 61.02
CA GLU A 73 -37.46 -7.84 61.67
C GLU A 73 -38.93 -8.17 61.43
N LEU A 74 -39.29 -8.57 60.21
CA LEU A 74 -40.65 -9.01 59.85
C LEU A 74 -41.06 -10.30 60.57
N GLU A 75 -40.11 -11.20 60.83
CA GLU A 75 -40.35 -12.45 61.58
C GLU A 75 -40.39 -12.24 63.12
N GLY A 76 -40.11 -11.02 63.60
CA GLY A 76 -40.11 -10.69 65.03
C GLY A 76 -38.83 -11.07 65.76
N HIS A 77 -37.75 -11.37 65.02
CA HIS A 77 -36.43 -11.63 65.56
C HIS A 77 -35.57 -10.37 65.46
N SER A 78 -35.22 -9.75 66.60
CA SER A 78 -34.26 -8.64 66.61
C SER A 78 -32.84 -9.19 66.53
N LEU A 79 -32.18 -8.99 65.39
CA LEU A 79 -30.73 -9.11 65.29
C LEU A 79 -30.10 -7.87 65.93
N ASP A 80 -28.95 -8.04 66.59
CA ASP A 80 -28.15 -6.91 67.05
C ASP A 80 -27.71 -6.05 65.85
N GLU A 81 -27.49 -4.75 66.08
CA GLU A 81 -27.17 -3.78 65.03
C GLU A 81 -25.89 -4.20 64.27
N GLY A 82 -26.07 -4.72 63.05
CA GLY A 82 -24.98 -5.21 62.19
C GLY A 82 -24.65 -6.70 62.32
N ASP A 83 -25.36 -7.46 63.16
CA ASP A 83 -25.21 -8.92 63.18
C ASP A 83 -25.99 -9.57 62.03
N VAL A 84 -25.40 -10.63 61.49
CA VAL A 84 -25.88 -11.33 60.30
C VAL A 84 -25.76 -12.83 60.59
N PRO A 85 -26.72 -13.68 60.18
CA PRO A 85 -26.63 -15.12 60.40
C PRO A 85 -25.30 -15.71 59.90
N ASP A 86 -24.72 -16.63 60.67
CA ASP A 86 -23.42 -17.26 60.35
C ASP A 86 -23.41 -17.91 58.96
N ALA A 87 -24.55 -18.47 58.53
CA ALA A 87 -24.71 -19.03 57.19
C ALA A 87 -24.49 -17.98 56.09
N LEU A 88 -25.03 -16.77 56.26
CA LEU A 88 -24.85 -15.67 55.31
C LEU A 88 -23.42 -15.12 55.38
N LYS A 89 -22.81 -15.00 56.57
CA LYS A 89 -21.39 -14.63 56.70
C LYS A 89 -20.47 -15.58 55.91
N VAL A 90 -20.68 -16.89 56.04
CA VAL A 90 -19.92 -17.92 55.30
C VAL A 90 -20.19 -17.82 53.80
N TRP A 91 -21.44 -17.60 53.39
CA TRP A 91 -21.79 -17.45 51.98
C TRP A 91 -21.17 -16.19 51.35
N LEU A 92 -21.21 -15.04 52.04
CA LEU A 92 -20.59 -13.79 51.58
C LEU A 92 -19.07 -13.98 51.42
N ALA A 93 -18.40 -14.54 52.44
CA ALA A 93 -16.96 -14.81 52.37
C ALA A 93 -16.57 -15.78 51.22
N ASN A 94 -17.39 -16.82 50.99
CA ASN A 94 -17.18 -17.74 49.87
C ASN A 94 -17.42 -17.06 48.52
N THR A 95 -18.42 -16.18 48.43
CA THR A 95 -18.75 -15.43 47.22
C THR A 95 -17.66 -14.41 46.90
N GLU A 96 -17.20 -13.65 47.89
CA GLU A 96 -16.08 -12.72 47.78
C GLU A 96 -14.82 -13.46 47.31
N LYS A 97 -14.48 -14.59 47.94
CA LYS A 97 -13.35 -15.43 47.55
C LYS A 97 -13.49 -15.99 46.13
N SER A 98 -14.67 -16.42 45.72
CA SER A 98 -14.95 -16.95 44.37
C SER A 98 -14.86 -15.86 43.30
N MET A 99 -15.31 -14.64 43.61
CA MET A 99 -15.37 -13.53 42.67
C MET A 99 -14.06 -12.75 42.58
N LEU A 100 -13.49 -12.36 43.73
CA LEU A 100 -12.34 -11.47 43.88
C LEU A 100 -11.04 -12.18 44.28
N GLY A 101 -11.12 -13.41 44.79
CA GLY A 101 -9.95 -14.17 45.20
C GLY A 101 -9.02 -14.56 44.03
N PRO A 102 -7.81 -15.05 44.33
CA PRO A 102 -6.84 -15.45 43.32
C PRO A 102 -7.40 -16.58 42.44
N ASN A 103 -7.34 -16.40 41.12
CA ASN A 103 -7.97 -17.27 40.12
C ASN A 103 -9.52 -17.30 40.17
N GLY A 104 -10.13 -16.35 40.89
CA GLY A 104 -11.58 -16.14 40.91
C GLY A 104 -12.12 -15.61 39.58
N PHE A 105 -13.42 -15.32 39.55
CA PHE A 105 -14.11 -14.87 38.33
C PHE A 105 -13.50 -13.61 37.72
N ARG A 106 -13.04 -12.66 38.56
CA ARG A 106 -12.38 -11.42 38.12
C ARG A 106 -11.10 -11.72 37.33
N ASP A 107 -10.24 -12.59 37.84
CA ASP A 107 -8.98 -12.97 37.19
C ASP A 107 -9.21 -13.73 35.88
N GLN A 108 -10.20 -14.63 35.85
CA GLN A 108 -10.59 -15.33 34.62
C GLN A 108 -11.12 -14.35 33.57
N SER A 109 -11.91 -13.36 33.99
CA SER A 109 -12.44 -12.33 33.11
C SER A 109 -11.33 -11.42 32.56
N ARG A 110 -10.34 -11.05 33.39
CA ARG A 110 -9.14 -10.32 32.95
C ARG A 110 -8.30 -11.12 31.96
N ARG A 111 -8.08 -12.43 32.19
CA ARG A 111 -7.40 -13.34 31.24
C ARG A 111 -8.11 -13.38 29.88
N LYS A 112 -9.45 -13.52 29.90
CA LYS A 112 -10.27 -13.51 28.68
C LYS A 112 -10.22 -12.16 27.97
N LEU A 113 -10.29 -11.05 28.69
CA LEU A 113 -10.19 -9.71 28.10
C LEU A 113 -8.82 -9.51 27.44
N ARG A 114 -7.74 -9.89 28.11
CA ARG A 114 -6.39 -9.82 27.52
C ARG A 114 -6.28 -10.66 26.25
N SER A 115 -6.77 -11.90 26.24
CA SER A 115 -6.70 -12.74 25.04
C SER A 115 -7.54 -12.20 23.89
N GLN A 116 -8.67 -11.55 24.18
CA GLN A 116 -9.49 -10.85 23.20
C GLN A 116 -8.73 -9.65 22.60
N ILE A 117 -8.10 -8.82 23.44
CA ILE A 117 -7.31 -7.66 23.00
C ILE A 117 -6.09 -8.11 22.19
N GLN A 118 -5.35 -9.10 22.66
CA GLN A 118 -4.20 -9.66 21.93
C GLN A 118 -4.62 -10.20 20.56
N ARG A 119 -5.76 -10.88 20.46
CA ARG A 119 -6.30 -11.34 19.17
C ARG A 119 -6.66 -10.16 18.27
N LEU A 120 -7.24 -9.10 18.82
CA LEU A 120 -7.58 -7.89 18.07
C LEU A 120 -6.32 -7.19 17.54
N GLU A 121 -5.29 -7.05 18.36
CA GLU A 121 -3.98 -6.51 17.95
C GLU A 121 -3.38 -7.32 16.80
N LEU A 122 -3.37 -8.65 16.91
CA LEU A 122 -2.90 -9.54 15.84
C LEU A 122 -3.71 -9.36 14.56
N LEU A 123 -5.04 -9.19 14.66
CA LEU A 123 -5.90 -8.95 13.50
C LEU A 123 -5.63 -7.60 12.84
N ILE A 124 -5.30 -6.57 13.62
CA ILE A 124 -4.96 -5.23 13.10
C ILE A 124 -3.58 -5.23 12.47
N ALA A 125 -2.61 -5.85 13.13
CA ALA A 125 -1.26 -6.02 12.61
C ALA A 125 -1.20 -6.98 11.40
N LYS A 126 -2.21 -7.86 11.25
CA LYS A 126 -2.21 -9.04 10.37
C LYS A 126 -0.84 -9.74 10.29
N GLU A 127 -0.24 -10.00 11.44
CA GLU A 127 0.58 -11.20 11.54
C GLU A 127 -0.42 -12.35 11.70
N PRO A 128 -0.70 -13.19 10.67
CA PRO A 128 -1.30 -14.46 11.02
C PRO A 128 -0.30 -15.20 11.90
N VAL A 129 -0.82 -15.98 12.83
CA VAL A 129 -0.05 -16.96 13.57
C VAL A 129 -0.42 -18.30 12.95
N PRO A 130 0.29 -18.79 11.91
CA PRO A 130 1.59 -18.35 11.36
C PRO A 130 1.53 -17.30 10.22
N PRO A 131 2.61 -16.50 10.01
CA PRO A 131 2.64 -15.35 9.11
C PRO A 131 2.45 -15.76 7.63
N ASN A 132 1.64 -14.98 6.90
CA ASN A 132 1.28 -15.21 5.52
C ASN A 132 1.62 -13.92 4.78
N PRO A 133 2.61 -13.93 3.88
CA PRO A 133 3.06 -12.73 3.18
C PRO A 133 1.98 -12.08 2.31
N LYS A 134 0.87 -12.79 2.04
CA LYS A 134 -0.25 -12.26 1.25
C LYS A 134 -1.24 -11.41 2.06
N TRP A 135 -1.13 -11.38 3.38
CA TRP A 135 -2.11 -10.73 4.25
C TRP A 135 -1.54 -9.41 4.81
N LEU A 136 -2.06 -8.30 4.30
CA LEU A 136 -1.63 -6.95 4.66
C LEU A 136 -2.35 -6.47 5.93
N GLY A 137 -1.60 -5.89 6.87
CA GLY A 137 -2.15 -5.25 8.07
C GLY A 137 -3.21 -4.19 7.74
N ALA A 138 -4.06 -3.84 8.71
CA ALA A 138 -5.06 -2.79 8.49
C ALA A 138 -4.45 -1.44 8.03
N PRO A 139 -3.33 -0.96 8.61
CA PRO A 139 -2.67 0.27 8.14
C PRO A 139 -2.14 0.14 6.70
N GLU A 140 -1.51 -0.97 6.38
CA GLU A 140 -0.93 -1.23 5.06
C GLU A 140 -2.01 -1.37 3.99
N GLY A 141 -3.09 -2.09 4.30
CA GLY A 141 -4.26 -2.22 3.43
C GLY A 141 -4.92 -0.87 3.13
N CYS A 142 -4.97 0.03 4.12
CA CYS A 142 -5.47 1.39 3.91
C CYS A 142 -4.59 2.18 2.92
N ILE A 143 -3.26 2.10 3.05
CA ILE A 143 -2.33 2.79 2.14
C ILE A 143 -2.46 2.24 0.72
N LEU A 144 -2.52 0.91 0.57
CA LEU A 144 -2.65 0.27 -0.74
C LEU A 144 -4.01 0.56 -1.39
N SER A 145 -5.08 0.67 -0.61
CA SER A 145 -6.39 1.10 -1.11
C SER A 145 -6.34 2.53 -1.68
N VAL A 146 -5.71 3.47 -0.97
CA VAL A 146 -5.53 4.85 -1.48
C VAL A 146 -4.71 4.86 -2.77
N LYS A 147 -3.62 4.08 -2.83
CA LYS A 147 -2.80 3.93 -4.03
C LYS A 147 -3.61 3.41 -5.21
N ALA A 148 -4.36 2.32 -5.01
CA ALA A 148 -5.17 1.69 -6.05
C ALA A 148 -6.25 2.65 -6.57
N GLN A 149 -6.94 3.34 -5.67
CA GLN A 149 -7.97 4.32 -6.05
C GLN A 149 -7.38 5.47 -6.87
N CYS A 150 -6.28 6.07 -6.40
CA CYS A 150 -5.63 7.17 -7.12
C CYS A 150 -5.09 6.73 -8.49
N HIS A 151 -4.61 5.49 -8.60
CA HIS A 151 -4.20 4.92 -9.88
C HIS A 151 -5.36 4.82 -10.86
N ILE A 152 -6.50 4.26 -10.43
CA ILE A 152 -7.71 4.15 -11.26
C ILE A 152 -8.17 5.53 -11.75
N ASP A 153 -8.23 6.51 -10.85
CA ASP A 153 -8.68 7.88 -11.17
C ASP A 153 -7.71 8.60 -12.13
N THR A 154 -6.41 8.37 -11.96
CA THR A 154 -5.37 8.91 -12.84
C THR A 154 -5.46 8.28 -14.22
N SER A 155 -5.55 6.96 -14.31
CA SER A 155 -5.65 6.22 -15.57
C SER A 155 -6.90 6.59 -16.35
N LYS A 156 -8.05 6.74 -15.69
CA LYS A 156 -9.29 7.20 -16.32
C LYS A 156 -9.14 8.62 -16.89
N SER A 157 -8.52 9.52 -16.13
CA SER A 157 -8.31 10.90 -16.56
C SER A 157 -7.35 10.99 -17.76
N LEU A 158 -6.27 10.21 -17.72
CA LEU A 158 -5.30 10.08 -18.81
C LEU A 158 -5.95 9.51 -20.06
N GLY A 159 -6.74 8.43 -19.93
CA GLY A 159 -7.48 7.82 -21.02
C GLY A 159 -8.39 8.82 -21.74
N ASN A 160 -9.07 9.70 -21.00
CA ASN A 160 -9.91 10.74 -21.60
C ASN A 160 -9.10 11.78 -22.40
N ILE A 161 -7.98 12.26 -21.84
CA ILE A 161 -7.11 13.24 -22.52
C ILE A 161 -6.50 12.62 -23.79
N MET A 162 -5.97 11.41 -23.66
CA MET A 162 -5.31 10.69 -24.76
C MET A 162 -6.33 10.27 -25.82
N GLY A 163 -7.51 9.80 -25.45
CA GLY A 163 -8.58 9.45 -26.39
C GLY A 163 -9.03 10.66 -27.24
N GLY A 164 -9.18 11.83 -26.62
CA GLY A 164 -9.46 13.07 -27.34
C GLY A 164 -8.35 13.46 -28.33
N PHE A 165 -7.08 13.26 -27.95
CA PHE A 165 -5.94 13.51 -28.82
C PHE A 165 -5.86 12.52 -29.99
N HIS A 166 -6.09 11.23 -29.76
CA HIS A 166 -6.06 10.20 -30.80
C HIS A 166 -7.11 10.45 -31.88
N ARG A 167 -8.34 10.78 -31.48
CA ARG A 167 -9.40 11.15 -32.43
C ARG A 167 -9.00 12.34 -33.31
N LYS A 168 -8.40 13.37 -32.71
CA LYS A 168 -7.90 14.53 -33.46
C LYS A 168 -6.72 14.19 -34.38
N LYS A 169 -5.84 13.30 -33.94
CA LYS A 169 -4.71 12.80 -34.74
C LYS A 169 -5.21 12.09 -36.00
N GLU A 170 -6.22 11.23 -35.88
CA GLU A 170 -6.85 10.56 -37.03
C GLU A 170 -7.46 11.57 -38.00
N GLU A 171 -8.21 12.56 -37.50
CA GLU A 171 -8.77 13.65 -38.32
C GLU A 171 -7.66 14.38 -39.11
N TRP A 172 -6.54 14.73 -38.48
CA TRP A 172 -5.42 15.40 -39.15
C TRP A 172 -4.67 14.51 -40.14
N ASN A 173 -4.61 13.20 -39.89
CA ASN A 173 -4.02 12.24 -40.82
C ASN A 173 -4.85 12.12 -42.09
N ASN A 174 -6.18 12.03 -41.97
CA ASN A 174 -7.08 12.01 -43.12
C ASN A 174 -6.93 13.30 -43.96
N ILE A 175 -6.87 14.47 -43.31
CA ILE A 175 -6.65 15.75 -44.02
C ILE A 175 -5.29 15.78 -44.71
N ARG A 176 -4.25 15.22 -44.08
CA ARG A 176 -2.91 15.14 -44.65
C ARG A 176 -2.92 14.25 -45.91
N GLU A 177 -3.54 13.08 -45.84
CA GLU A 177 -3.70 12.17 -46.98
C GLU A 177 -4.44 12.84 -48.12
N GLU A 178 -5.55 13.54 -47.84
CA GLU A 178 -6.26 14.32 -48.85
C GLU A 178 -5.40 15.42 -49.50
N HIS A 179 -4.51 16.07 -48.74
CA HIS A 179 -3.58 17.06 -49.27
C HIS A 179 -2.50 16.41 -50.13
N GLU A 180 -2.00 15.23 -49.73
CA GLU A 180 -1.01 14.45 -50.46
C GLU A 180 -1.56 13.95 -51.80
N GLU A 181 -2.80 13.44 -51.83
CA GLU A 181 -3.47 13.04 -53.07
C GLU A 181 -3.66 14.20 -54.07
N LYS A 182 -3.82 15.43 -53.55
CA LYS A 182 -3.95 16.65 -54.35
C LYS A 182 -2.59 17.10 -54.93
N LEU A 183 -1.47 16.65 -54.36
CA LEU A 183 -0.11 16.92 -54.86
C LEU A 183 0.25 15.96 -55.99
N ARG A 184 -0.39 16.12 -57.15
CA ARG A 184 -0.07 15.37 -58.38
C ARG A 184 1.08 16.02 -59.16
N PRO A 185 1.82 15.28 -60.02
CA PRO A 185 2.89 15.84 -60.86
C PRO A 185 2.47 17.05 -61.71
N GLU A 186 1.19 17.13 -62.08
CA GLU A 186 0.61 18.26 -62.83
C GLU A 186 0.64 19.60 -62.06
N MET A 187 0.80 19.55 -60.75
CA MET A 187 0.94 20.72 -59.88
C MET A 187 2.33 21.37 -59.98
N GLY A 188 3.27 20.78 -60.72
CA GLY A 188 4.59 21.37 -61.02
C GLY A 188 4.59 22.38 -62.17
N LYS A 189 3.46 22.58 -62.86
CA LYS A 189 3.35 23.55 -63.97
C LYS A 189 3.32 24.99 -63.43
N PRO A 190 3.92 25.98 -64.11
CA PRO A 190 3.93 27.37 -63.65
C PRO A 190 2.51 27.95 -63.48
N ASP A 191 1.55 27.51 -64.29
CA ASP A 191 0.16 27.97 -64.25
C ASP A 191 -0.61 27.48 -63.01
N SER A 192 -0.15 26.42 -62.33
CA SER A 192 -0.80 25.85 -61.15
C SER A 192 -0.23 26.37 -59.82
N LYS A 193 0.72 27.31 -59.86
CA LYS A 193 1.36 27.91 -58.68
C LYS A 193 0.35 28.40 -57.63
N SER A 194 -0.70 29.12 -58.06
CA SER A 194 -1.72 29.66 -57.14
C SER A 194 -2.51 28.56 -56.39
N LYS A 195 -2.69 27.39 -57.00
CA LYS A 195 -3.34 26.24 -56.36
C LYS A 195 -2.38 25.56 -55.38
N LEU A 196 -1.11 25.44 -55.74
CA LEU A 196 -0.07 24.91 -54.87
C LEU A 196 0.09 25.77 -53.60
N ASP A 197 0.17 27.10 -53.77
CA ASP A 197 0.26 28.05 -52.65
C ASP A 197 -0.91 27.91 -51.68
N LYS A 198 -2.13 27.66 -52.19
CA LYS A 198 -3.32 27.40 -51.36
C LYS A 198 -3.21 26.10 -50.55
N ILE A 199 -2.67 25.03 -51.14
CA ILE A 199 -2.45 23.76 -50.43
C ILE A 199 -1.37 23.95 -49.36
N CYS A 200 -0.26 24.60 -49.70
CA CYS A 200 0.80 24.92 -48.74
C CYS A 200 0.29 25.76 -47.57
N ALA A 201 -0.58 26.76 -47.83
CA ALA A 201 -1.17 27.57 -46.77
C ALA A 201 -2.09 26.76 -45.83
N LYS A 202 -2.89 25.84 -46.38
CA LYS A 202 -3.74 24.92 -45.59
C LYS A 202 -2.89 23.98 -44.74
N GLU A 203 -1.84 23.43 -45.32
CA GLU A 203 -0.94 22.51 -44.61
C GLU A 203 -0.14 23.22 -43.51
N ALA A 204 0.28 24.46 -43.74
CA ALA A 204 0.89 25.30 -42.72
C ALA A 204 -0.10 25.62 -41.58
N ALA A 205 -1.39 25.81 -41.88
CA ALA A 205 -2.43 25.98 -40.86
C ALA A 205 -2.64 24.71 -40.03
N ARG A 206 -2.77 23.53 -40.68
CA ARG A 206 -2.87 22.23 -40.01
C ARG A 206 -1.66 21.97 -39.10
N CYS A 207 -0.44 22.21 -39.61
CA CYS A 207 0.79 22.08 -38.82
C CYS A 207 0.79 22.98 -37.58
N ARG A 208 0.26 24.21 -37.67
CA ARG A 208 0.13 25.09 -36.51
C ARG A 208 -0.88 24.56 -35.50
N GLU A 209 -2.03 24.08 -35.97
CA GLU A 209 -3.07 23.48 -35.12
C GLU A 209 -2.55 22.25 -34.38
N VAL A 210 -1.89 21.32 -35.07
CA VAL A 210 -1.27 20.13 -34.48
C VAL A 210 -0.28 20.53 -33.39
N LYS A 211 0.63 21.48 -33.67
CA LYS A 211 1.60 21.97 -32.69
C LYS A 211 0.92 22.59 -31.46
N GLU A 212 -0.13 23.35 -31.66
CA GLU A 212 -0.87 23.97 -30.56
C GLU A 212 -1.60 22.94 -29.71
N MET A 213 -2.20 21.95 -30.34
CA MET A 213 -2.85 20.84 -29.65
C MET A 213 -1.86 19.97 -28.88
N ILE A 214 -0.67 19.70 -29.41
CA ILE A 214 0.40 19.01 -28.66
C ILE A 214 0.76 19.80 -27.40
N ARG A 215 0.92 21.14 -27.50
CA ARG A 215 1.19 21.98 -26.33
C ARG A 215 0.05 21.95 -25.31
N SER A 216 -1.19 22.01 -25.80
CA SER A 216 -2.40 21.95 -24.97
C SER A 216 -2.52 20.62 -24.24
N VAL A 217 -2.39 19.49 -24.95
CA VAL A 217 -2.41 18.14 -24.35
C VAL A 217 -1.29 17.99 -23.32
N ARG A 218 -0.06 18.41 -23.64
CA ARG A 218 1.05 18.37 -22.70
C ARG A 218 0.76 19.18 -21.44
N SER A 219 0.22 20.40 -21.58
CA SER A 219 -0.21 21.23 -20.45
C SER A 219 -1.28 20.52 -19.61
N ASN A 220 -2.28 19.94 -20.26
CA ASN A 220 -3.37 19.23 -19.59
C ASN A 220 -2.88 17.99 -18.84
N LEU A 221 -1.93 17.23 -19.41
CA LEU A 221 -1.29 16.10 -18.75
C LEU A 221 -0.57 16.56 -17.48
N TYR A 222 0.26 17.60 -17.54
CA TYR A 222 0.95 18.11 -16.35
C TYR A 222 -0.02 18.61 -15.28
N GLN A 223 -1.09 19.33 -15.66
CA GLN A 223 -2.12 19.76 -14.72
C GLN A 223 -2.85 18.56 -14.10
N CYS A 224 -3.14 17.53 -14.90
CA CYS A 224 -3.78 16.30 -14.45
C CYS A 224 -2.91 15.58 -13.42
N TYR A 225 -1.64 15.32 -13.73
CA TYR A 225 -0.69 14.73 -12.79
C TYR A 225 -0.51 15.57 -11.52
N GLY A 226 -0.39 16.89 -11.65
CA GLY A 226 -0.25 17.80 -10.51
C GLY A 226 -1.50 17.86 -9.63
N ARG A 227 -2.69 17.64 -10.18
CA ARG A 227 -3.94 17.53 -9.41
C ARG A 227 -4.00 16.19 -8.68
N HIS A 228 -3.76 15.09 -9.38
CA HIS A 228 -3.83 13.73 -8.80
C HIS A 228 -2.74 13.48 -7.75
N SER A 229 -1.53 14.02 -7.93
CA SER A 229 -0.48 13.92 -6.92
C SER A 229 -0.84 14.63 -5.62
N ARG A 230 -1.41 15.84 -5.71
CA ARG A 230 -1.91 16.58 -4.55
C ARG A 230 -3.06 15.85 -3.87
N GLN A 231 -4.00 15.32 -4.65
CA GLN A 231 -5.12 14.53 -4.13
C GLN A 231 -4.63 13.26 -3.42
N PHE A 232 -3.67 12.53 -4.00
CA PHE A 232 -3.06 11.36 -3.37
C PHE A 232 -2.45 11.70 -2.01
N VAL A 233 -1.66 12.77 -1.91
CA VAL A 233 -1.04 13.19 -0.63
C VAL A 233 -2.10 13.56 0.41
N VAL A 234 -3.16 14.27 0.01
CA VAL A 234 -4.27 14.62 0.92
C VAL A 234 -4.99 13.37 1.40
N LEU A 235 -5.38 12.47 0.48
CA LEU A 235 -6.07 11.23 0.83
C LEU A 235 -5.21 10.33 1.72
N LEU A 236 -3.93 10.19 1.41
CA LEU A 236 -2.99 9.40 2.20
C LEU A 236 -2.86 9.98 3.61
N LYS A 237 -2.67 11.30 3.74
CA LYS A 237 -2.58 11.98 5.03
C LYS A 237 -3.86 11.78 5.84
N THR A 238 -5.03 11.97 5.24
CA THR A 238 -6.32 11.80 5.91
C THR A 238 -6.49 10.35 6.37
N GLN A 239 -6.23 9.38 5.51
CA GLN A 239 -6.37 7.97 5.83
C GLN A 239 -5.42 7.53 6.95
N VAL A 240 -4.14 7.92 6.87
CA VAL A 240 -3.15 7.63 7.92
C VAL A 240 -3.55 8.28 9.23
N ASN A 241 -3.98 9.54 9.23
CA ASN A 241 -4.46 10.19 10.46
C ASN A 241 -5.68 9.49 11.04
N THR A 242 -6.61 9.02 10.22
CA THR A 242 -7.78 8.26 10.66
C THR A 242 -7.37 6.93 11.29
N VAL A 243 -6.47 6.18 10.64
CA VAL A 243 -5.95 4.91 11.18
C VAL A 243 -5.22 5.15 12.50
N MET A 244 -4.33 6.14 12.57
CA MET A 244 -3.62 6.49 13.81
C MET A 244 -4.58 6.87 14.92
N ARG A 245 -5.61 7.70 14.63
CA ARG A 245 -6.64 8.03 15.62
C ARG A 245 -7.42 6.83 16.11
N ILE A 246 -7.73 5.89 15.22
CA ILE A 246 -8.39 4.63 15.63
C ILE A 246 -7.44 3.88 16.57
N LEU A 247 -6.17 3.69 16.19
CA LEU A 247 -5.18 3.00 17.03
C LEU A 247 -4.98 3.68 18.39
N ASP A 248 -4.93 5.02 18.43
CA ASP A 248 -4.78 5.80 19.67
C ASP A 248 -6.00 5.67 20.61
N THR A 249 -7.18 5.33 20.07
CA THR A 249 -8.39 5.09 20.88
C THR A 249 -8.55 3.66 21.36
N MET A 250 -7.74 2.74 20.85
CA MET A 250 -7.83 1.32 21.18
C MET A 250 -7.03 0.99 22.43
N VAL A 251 -7.59 0.11 23.26
CA VAL A 251 -6.86 -0.48 24.39
C VAL A 251 -5.89 -1.54 23.84
N LEU A 252 -4.62 -1.39 24.14
CA LEU A 252 -3.57 -2.36 23.79
C LEU A 252 -3.24 -3.28 24.98
N THR A 253 -2.55 -4.38 24.71
CA THR A 253 -2.09 -5.34 25.71
C THR A 253 -1.15 -4.69 26.73
N ASP A 254 -0.38 -3.69 26.31
CA ASP A 254 0.52 -2.90 27.17
C ASP A 254 -0.22 -1.97 28.14
N ASP A 255 -1.49 -1.62 27.87
CA ASP A 255 -2.32 -0.80 28.75
C ASP A 255 -2.93 -1.62 29.91
N LEU A 256 -2.89 -2.95 29.79
CA LEU A 256 -3.46 -3.88 30.76
C LEU A 256 -2.49 -4.17 31.90
N GLY A 257 -3.02 -4.32 33.11
CA GLY A 257 -2.27 -4.71 34.29
C GLY A 257 -1.74 -6.13 34.22
N HIS A 258 -0.84 -6.47 35.14
CA HIS A 258 -0.29 -7.82 35.25
C HIS A 258 -1.29 -8.79 35.90
N LEU A 259 -1.29 -10.03 35.42
CA LEU A 259 -2.08 -11.11 36.00
C LEU A 259 -1.23 -11.94 36.97
N PRO A 260 -1.85 -12.58 37.99
CA PRO A 260 -1.17 -13.56 38.80
C PRO A 260 -0.70 -14.73 37.93
N ASN A 261 0.58 -15.08 38.04
CA ASN A 261 1.32 -16.02 37.17
C ASN A 261 1.70 -15.49 35.78
N ASP A 262 1.56 -14.19 35.50
CA ASP A 262 2.40 -13.60 34.45
C ASP A 262 3.84 -13.68 34.93
N ASP A 263 4.65 -14.49 34.25
CA ASP A 263 6.08 -14.46 34.45
C ASP A 263 6.53 -13.02 34.25
N ARG A 264 6.96 -12.36 35.34
CA ARG A 264 7.70 -11.09 35.35
C ARG A 264 9.06 -11.24 34.69
N SER A 265 9.14 -11.99 33.60
CA SER A 265 10.24 -11.98 32.69
C SER A 265 10.16 -10.68 31.92
N GLU A 266 10.46 -9.56 32.61
CA GLU A 266 11.11 -8.45 31.93
C GLU A 266 12.20 -9.10 31.10
N LYS A 267 12.03 -9.14 29.78
CA LYS A 267 13.02 -9.72 28.89
C LYS A 267 14.26 -8.87 29.11
N LYS A 268 15.18 -9.33 29.96
CA LYS A 268 16.42 -8.61 30.30
C LYS A 268 16.97 -8.07 29.01
N ARG A 269 17.02 -6.73 28.88
CA ARG A 269 17.40 -6.05 27.65
C ARG A 269 18.72 -6.67 27.18
N LYS A 270 18.66 -7.46 26.11
CA LYS A 270 19.85 -8.17 25.62
C LYS A 270 20.82 -7.08 25.18
N SER A 271 22.07 -7.10 25.68
CA SER A 271 23.05 -6.12 25.23
C SER A 271 23.22 -6.23 23.70
N LEU A 272 23.59 -5.12 23.05
CA LEU A 272 23.82 -5.07 21.60
C LEU A 272 24.74 -6.21 21.12
N LYS A 273 25.73 -6.60 21.95
CA LYS A 273 26.63 -7.73 21.67
C LYS A 273 25.90 -9.07 21.62
N ARG A 274 24.93 -9.30 22.51
CA ARG A 274 24.10 -10.51 22.52
C ARG A 274 23.12 -10.55 21.35
N LEU A 275 22.53 -9.42 20.98
CA LEU A 275 21.69 -9.28 19.78
C LEU A 275 22.49 -9.62 18.53
N LYS A 276 23.62 -8.93 18.29
CA LYS A 276 24.52 -9.22 17.15
C LYS A 276 25.06 -10.66 17.12
N LYS A 277 25.17 -11.33 18.28
CA LYS A 277 25.54 -12.75 18.32
C LYS A 277 24.36 -13.65 17.95
N ALA A 278 23.16 -13.35 18.45
CA ALA A 278 21.93 -14.07 18.10
C ALA A 278 21.61 -13.94 16.61
N ASP A 279 21.77 -12.76 16.02
CA ASP A 279 21.55 -12.52 14.59
C ASP A 279 22.55 -13.31 13.74
N ARG A 280 23.83 -13.32 14.13
CA ARG A 280 24.84 -14.17 13.47
C ARG A 280 24.52 -15.66 13.57
N VAL A 281 23.98 -16.13 14.70
CA VAL A 281 23.57 -17.53 14.86
C VAL A 281 22.35 -17.83 14.00
N LYS A 282 21.35 -16.94 13.95
CA LYS A 282 20.19 -17.07 13.07
C LYS A 282 20.58 -17.08 11.60
N ALA A 283 21.44 -16.15 11.18
CA ALA A 283 21.95 -16.09 9.80
C ALA A 283 22.71 -17.37 9.41
N ARG A 284 23.56 -17.89 10.31
CA ARG A 284 24.24 -19.18 10.09
C ARG A 284 23.28 -20.36 10.04
N ALA A 285 22.26 -20.38 10.88
CA ALA A 285 21.24 -21.42 10.86
C ALA A 285 20.41 -21.37 9.56
N HIS A 286 20.05 -20.17 9.10
CA HIS A 286 19.37 -19.94 7.84
C HIS A 286 20.23 -20.36 6.64
N ALA A 287 21.51 -19.96 6.60
CA ALA A 287 22.44 -20.40 5.56
C ALA A 287 22.63 -21.92 5.54
N ARG A 288 22.66 -22.56 6.72
CA ARG A 288 22.73 -24.03 6.82
C ARG A 288 21.44 -24.72 6.36
N ALA A 289 20.28 -24.17 6.69
CA ALA A 289 18.98 -24.69 6.22
C ALA A 289 18.83 -24.55 4.70
N LYS A 290 19.30 -23.43 4.13
CA LYS A 290 19.39 -23.22 2.67
C LYS A 290 20.33 -24.22 2.00
N ALA A 291 21.53 -24.44 2.57
CA ALA A 291 22.49 -25.42 2.05
C ALA A 291 22.01 -26.89 2.16
N GLN A 292 21.07 -27.18 3.06
CA GLN A 292 20.47 -28.50 3.22
C GLN A 292 19.20 -28.71 2.36
N GLY A 293 18.83 -27.73 1.53
CA GLY A 293 17.68 -27.84 0.64
C GLY A 293 16.32 -27.91 1.35
N VAL A 294 16.26 -27.50 2.62
CA VAL A 294 15.01 -27.55 3.43
C VAL A 294 14.14 -26.32 3.19
N ILE A 295 14.69 -25.27 2.58
CA ILE A 295 13.99 -24.03 2.23
C ILE A 295 14.10 -23.91 0.71
N GLU A 296 13.00 -24.18 0.00
CA GLU A 296 12.88 -23.89 -1.44
C GLU A 296 12.92 -22.38 -1.64
N GLU A 297 13.70 -21.92 -2.62
CA GLU A 297 13.77 -20.51 -3.00
C GLU A 297 12.40 -20.09 -3.56
N GLU A 298 11.57 -19.42 -2.76
CA GLU A 298 10.64 -18.45 -3.33
C GLU A 298 11.51 -17.34 -3.92
N GLY A 299 11.54 -17.26 -5.25
CA GLY A 299 12.24 -16.24 -6.02
C GLY A 299 11.73 -14.86 -5.62
N ASP A 300 12.51 -14.17 -4.82
CA ASP A 300 12.26 -12.80 -4.40
C ASP A 300 13.05 -11.89 -5.35
N ASP A 301 12.41 -11.51 -6.45
CA ASP A 301 12.81 -10.36 -7.26
C ASP A 301 12.55 -9.09 -6.42
N GLN A 302 13.52 -8.74 -5.56
CA GLN A 302 13.57 -7.42 -4.94
C GLN A 302 14.86 -6.70 -5.32
N GLU A 303 14.65 -5.62 -6.07
CA GLU A 303 15.59 -4.57 -6.43
C GLU A 303 16.51 -4.17 -5.28
N GLU A 304 17.82 -4.28 -5.52
CA GLU A 304 18.84 -3.66 -4.69
C GLU A 304 18.77 -2.13 -4.76
N GLY A 305 18.16 -1.52 -3.73
CA GLY A 305 18.41 -0.13 -3.37
C GLY A 305 19.72 -0.01 -2.59
N SER A 306 20.86 -0.02 -3.28
CA SER A 306 22.18 0.20 -2.66
C SER A 306 22.41 1.67 -2.33
N LEU A 307 22.61 1.94 -1.04
CA LEU A 307 23.01 3.24 -0.52
C LEU A 307 24.54 3.34 -0.56
N ALA A 308 25.04 4.37 -1.23
CA ALA A 308 26.46 4.66 -1.40
C ALA A 308 27.18 5.00 -0.08
N THR A 309 28.36 4.40 0.11
CA THR A 309 29.50 5.01 0.83
C THR A 309 30.77 4.62 0.08
N GLY A 310 31.54 5.64 -0.35
CA GLY A 310 32.78 5.47 -1.10
C GLY A 310 34.00 5.19 -0.22
N GLU A 311 35.10 4.80 -0.87
CA GLU A 311 36.37 5.54 -0.94
C GLU A 311 37.49 4.67 -1.58
N ASN A 312 38.15 5.26 -2.58
CA ASN A 312 39.53 5.11 -3.07
C ASN A 312 40.40 3.87 -2.74
N SER A 313 40.99 3.28 -3.78
CA SER A 313 42.47 3.33 -3.98
C SER A 313 42.91 2.82 -5.37
N VAL A 314 43.96 3.47 -5.86
CA VAL A 314 44.63 3.39 -7.18
C VAL A 314 45.76 2.34 -7.21
N ALA A 315 46.05 1.82 -8.42
CA ALA A 315 47.30 1.23 -8.98
C ALA A 315 47.02 -0.13 -9.64
N GLY A 316 47.49 -0.54 -10.82
CA GLY A 316 48.46 -0.02 -11.80
C GLY A 316 49.07 -1.21 -12.58
N GLY A 317 49.36 -1.04 -13.88
CA GLY A 317 50.17 -1.92 -14.77
C GLY A 317 49.39 -3.07 -15.43
N ASP A 318 49.32 -3.26 -16.76
CA ASP A 318 50.26 -3.25 -17.90
C ASP A 318 50.57 -4.68 -18.41
N LEU A 319 50.26 -4.87 -19.71
CA LEU A 319 50.98 -5.61 -20.76
C LEU A 319 50.83 -7.13 -21.02
N ASP A 320 50.96 -7.38 -22.34
CA ASP A 320 51.25 -8.57 -23.17
C ASP A 320 50.11 -9.56 -23.50
N GLU A 321 49.65 -9.72 -24.75
CA GLU A 321 50.29 -10.04 -26.06
C GLU A 321 50.27 -11.56 -26.36
N MET A 322 50.08 -11.90 -27.65
CA MET A 322 50.07 -13.21 -28.33
C MET A 322 48.70 -13.91 -28.51
N ALA A 323 48.42 -14.59 -29.62
CA ALA A 323 48.86 -14.59 -31.01
C ALA A 323 47.94 -15.59 -31.73
N SER A 324 47.67 -15.33 -33.01
CA SER A 324 47.42 -16.29 -34.11
C SER A 324 46.57 -17.56 -33.88
N ASN A 325 45.51 -17.71 -34.69
CA ASN A 325 45.47 -18.90 -35.55
C ASN A 325 44.65 -18.70 -36.84
N ALA A 326 45.21 -19.22 -37.92
CA ALA A 326 44.72 -19.18 -39.29
C ALA A 326 43.96 -20.48 -39.66
N GLY A 327 43.21 -20.42 -40.76
CA GLY A 327 42.52 -21.51 -41.45
C GLY A 327 41.36 -20.91 -42.22
N ASP A 328 41.48 -20.53 -43.50
CA ASP A 328 41.72 -21.33 -44.70
C ASP A 328 40.73 -22.51 -44.82
N ASP A 329 39.72 -22.34 -45.68
CA ASP A 329 39.40 -23.33 -46.70
C ASP A 329 38.43 -22.75 -47.75
N SER A 330 38.84 -22.91 -49.00
CA SER A 330 38.17 -22.47 -50.24
C SER A 330 37.38 -23.62 -50.87
N VAL A 331 36.13 -23.40 -51.28
CA VAL A 331 35.44 -24.09 -52.41
C VAL A 331 34.32 -23.12 -52.85
N GLY A 332 34.17 -22.62 -54.08
CA GLY A 332 34.32 -23.22 -55.40
C GLY A 332 32.94 -23.15 -56.08
N GLY A 333 32.79 -22.39 -57.18
CA GLY A 333 31.49 -22.27 -57.87
C GLY A 333 31.43 -21.18 -58.93
N GLU A 334 32.14 -21.39 -60.04
CA GLU A 334 32.07 -20.54 -61.24
C GLU A 334 30.73 -20.73 -61.97
N SER A 335 30.06 -19.63 -62.32
CA SER A 335 28.98 -19.62 -63.32
C SER A 335 29.33 -18.67 -64.46
N ASN A 336 29.52 -19.26 -65.64
CA ASN A 336 29.70 -18.58 -66.92
C ASN A 336 28.59 -17.56 -67.21
N ARG A 337 28.94 -16.27 -67.24
CA ARG A 337 28.15 -15.24 -67.93
C ARG A 337 29.08 -14.32 -68.71
N THR A 338 28.84 -14.27 -70.02
CA THR A 338 29.51 -13.40 -70.99
C THR A 338 29.35 -11.92 -70.61
N PRO A 339 30.42 -11.13 -70.47
CA PRO A 339 30.31 -9.72 -70.04
C PRO A 339 29.92 -8.82 -71.23
N LEU A 340 28.65 -8.39 -71.25
CA LEU A 340 28.18 -7.30 -72.10
C LEU A 340 28.49 -5.95 -71.43
N ARG A 341 29.56 -5.30 -71.89
CA ARG A 341 30.14 -3.97 -71.52
C ARG A 341 31.17 -3.91 -70.37
N PRO A 342 32.22 -3.08 -70.52
CA PRO A 342 33.10 -2.71 -69.41
C PRO A 342 32.33 -1.91 -68.35
N LYS A 343 32.59 -2.20 -67.07
CA LYS A 343 32.00 -1.47 -65.92
C LYS A 343 32.38 0.01 -66.01
N ALA A 344 31.37 0.88 -65.88
CA ALA A 344 31.59 2.32 -65.75
C ALA A 344 32.47 2.57 -64.52
N GLY A 345 33.54 3.36 -64.71
CA GLY A 345 34.49 3.71 -63.65
C GLY A 345 33.76 4.26 -62.43
N HIS A 346 34.06 3.69 -61.27
CA HIS A 346 33.48 4.07 -59.99
C HIS A 346 34.11 5.39 -59.53
N TYR A 347 33.49 6.51 -59.86
CA TYR A 347 33.80 7.82 -59.28
C TYR A 347 32.72 8.14 -58.25
N MET A 348 32.95 7.77 -56.99
CA MET A 348 32.16 8.29 -55.87
C MET A 348 32.81 9.60 -55.40
N MET A 349 32.12 10.72 -55.63
CA MET A 349 32.28 11.87 -54.76
C MET A 349 31.66 11.53 -53.39
N PRO A 350 32.26 11.93 -52.26
CA PRO A 350 31.62 11.80 -50.96
C PRO A 350 30.34 12.64 -50.96
N ASP A 351 29.18 11.98 -51.01
CA ASP A 351 27.89 12.65 -50.95
C ASP A 351 27.72 13.20 -49.53
N GLY A 352 27.74 14.53 -49.37
CA GLY A 352 27.56 15.22 -48.08
C GLY A 352 26.18 15.00 -47.42
N ARG A 353 25.37 14.06 -47.92
CA ARG A 353 24.04 13.72 -47.41
C ARG A 353 24.05 12.89 -46.13
N HIS A 354 25.21 12.44 -45.67
CA HIS A 354 25.31 11.61 -44.45
C HIS A 354 25.48 12.42 -43.16
N MET A 355 25.70 13.73 -43.23
CA MET A 355 25.98 14.54 -42.04
C MET A 355 24.76 15.17 -41.35
N VAL A 356 23.55 15.01 -41.89
CA VAL A 356 22.34 15.64 -41.33
C VAL A 356 21.48 14.67 -40.51
N LYS A 357 21.78 13.36 -40.50
CA LYS A 357 20.94 12.35 -39.81
C LYS A 357 21.27 12.12 -38.32
N ARG A 358 22.33 12.71 -37.77
CA ARG A 358 22.77 12.41 -36.40
C ARG A 358 21.96 13.12 -35.30
N ASP A 359 21.28 14.22 -35.62
CA ASP A 359 20.52 15.04 -34.65
C ASP A 359 19.08 15.32 -35.11
N TRP A 360 18.38 14.32 -35.69
CA TRP A 360 16.94 14.49 -35.92
C TRP A 360 16.22 14.41 -34.57
N PRO A 361 15.35 15.38 -34.23
CA PRO A 361 14.51 15.25 -33.04
C PRO A 361 13.70 13.97 -33.17
N CYS A 362 13.72 13.14 -32.12
CA CYS A 362 12.96 11.91 -32.05
C CYS A 362 11.50 12.18 -32.43
N LEU A 363 10.91 11.27 -33.20
CA LEU A 363 9.50 11.39 -33.53
C LEU A 363 8.69 11.35 -32.22
N PRO A 364 7.56 12.09 -32.10
CA PRO A 364 6.79 12.14 -30.86
C PRO A 364 6.35 10.77 -30.32
N GLU A 365 6.29 9.75 -31.17
CA GLU A 365 5.99 8.37 -30.78
C GLU A 365 7.19 7.70 -30.08
N GLU A 366 8.41 7.89 -30.59
CA GLU A 366 9.64 7.38 -29.98
C GLU A 366 9.93 8.09 -28.65
N GLU A 367 9.71 9.41 -28.56
CA GLU A 367 9.83 10.13 -27.28
C GLU A 367 8.80 9.64 -26.26
N MET A 368 7.57 9.36 -26.70
CA MET A 368 6.51 8.90 -25.82
C MET A 368 6.77 7.46 -25.35
N GLU A 369 7.22 6.55 -26.20
CA GLU A 369 7.64 5.20 -25.80
C GLU A 369 8.84 5.22 -24.84
N VAL A 370 9.83 6.06 -25.11
CA VAL A 370 10.99 6.23 -24.20
C VAL A 370 10.53 6.79 -22.85
N LEU A 371 9.61 7.74 -22.81
CA LEU A 371 9.05 8.27 -21.56
C LEU A 371 8.21 7.22 -20.83
N LEU A 372 7.35 6.48 -21.53
CA LEU A 372 6.52 5.42 -20.96
C LEU A 372 7.38 4.29 -20.37
N SER A 373 8.42 3.86 -21.08
CA SER A 373 9.40 2.87 -20.62
C SER A 373 10.21 3.38 -19.41
N LYS A 374 10.72 4.62 -19.48
CA LYS A 374 11.52 5.22 -18.40
C LYS A 374 10.74 5.44 -17.11
N TYR A 375 9.44 5.67 -17.19
CA TYR A 375 8.57 5.91 -16.04
C TYR A 375 7.71 4.70 -15.66
N GLY A 376 7.92 3.52 -16.28
CA GLY A 376 7.21 2.28 -15.95
C GLY A 376 5.71 2.33 -16.22
N ILE A 377 5.27 3.14 -17.19
CA ILE A 377 3.86 3.28 -17.56
C ILE A 377 3.57 2.32 -18.71
N THR A 378 2.96 1.17 -18.42
CA THR A 378 2.44 0.26 -19.44
C THR A 378 1.08 0.75 -19.91
N ILE A 379 0.97 1.11 -21.20
CA ILE A 379 -0.33 1.33 -21.83
C ILE A 379 -0.80 -0.03 -22.34
N ASP A 380 -1.73 -0.66 -21.61
CA ASP A 380 -2.38 -1.89 -22.07
C ASP A 380 -3.25 -1.57 -23.29
N SER A 381 -2.71 -1.84 -24.48
CA SER A 381 -3.38 -1.68 -25.77
C SER A 381 -4.41 -2.79 -26.05
N SER A 382 -4.70 -3.66 -25.08
CA SER A 382 -5.56 -4.84 -25.23
C SER A 382 -7.04 -4.62 -24.88
N SER A 383 -7.49 -3.41 -24.53
CA SER A 383 -8.88 -3.19 -24.11
C SER A 383 -9.88 -2.80 -25.22
N SER A 384 -9.55 -2.95 -26.51
CA SER A 384 -10.43 -2.56 -27.62
C SER A 384 -11.03 -3.72 -28.43
N SER A 385 -11.41 -4.82 -27.78
CA SER A 385 -12.23 -5.86 -28.42
C SER A 385 -13.05 -6.67 -27.42
N SER A 386 -14.24 -6.19 -27.05
CA SER A 386 -15.44 -7.01 -26.75
C SER A 386 -16.56 -6.17 -26.12
N SER A 387 -17.44 -5.63 -26.94
CA SER A 387 -18.84 -5.37 -26.52
C SER A 387 -19.75 -5.45 -27.75
N SER A 388 -20.00 -6.68 -28.19
CA SER A 388 -21.14 -7.05 -29.01
C SER A 388 -21.61 -8.42 -28.53
N GLY A 389 -22.63 -8.38 -27.68
CA GLY A 389 -23.32 -9.51 -27.06
C GLY A 389 -24.53 -8.96 -26.32
#